data_AF-A0A9E5TQ02-F1
#
_entry.id   AF-A0A9E5TQ02-F1
#
_cell.length_a   1.000
_cell.length_b   1.000
_cell.length_c   1.000
_cell.angle_alpha   90.00
_cell.angle_beta   90.00
_cell.angle_gamma   90.00
#
_symmetry.space_group_name_H-M   'P 1'
#
loop_
_entity.id
_entity.type
_entity.pdbx_description
1 polymer ?
#
loop_
_entity_poly.entity_id
_entity_poly.type
_entity_poly.pdbx_seq_one_letter_code
_entity_poly.pdbx_strand_id
1 'polypeptide(L)'
;MTAIDRSSLPVYVIFFALTGAALDLEALKQTWHLALMLVGLRIAMIWLGTFWGGKLSGDPPLFYRNSWLAFITQAGVSLGLTAIVVKRFPEWGTTFATLVVAVIAVNQFIGPIAFKAALTRVGEARLEE
;
A
#
# COMPACT_ATOMS: atom_id res chain seq x y z
N MET A 1 13.30 -7.46 21.38
CA MET A 1 12.78 -6.43 20.47
C MET A 1 13.83 -5.41 20.06
N THR A 2 14.59 -4.83 21.00
CA THR A 2 15.58 -3.76 20.73
C THR A 2 16.64 -4.06 19.67
N ALA A 3 17.09 -5.32 19.56
CA ALA A 3 18.03 -5.72 18.51
C ALA A 3 17.40 -5.68 17.11
N ILE A 4 16.13 -6.11 16.97
CA ILE A 4 15.39 -6.07 15.71
C ILE A 4 15.13 -4.63 15.30
N ASP A 5 14.70 -3.77 16.24
CA ASP A 5 14.43 -2.36 15.94
C ASP A 5 15.68 -1.64 15.44
N ARG A 6 16.84 -1.85 16.09
CA ARG A 6 18.13 -1.28 15.67
C ARG A 6 18.58 -1.77 14.30
N SER A 7 18.36 -3.04 13.97
CA SER A 7 18.74 -3.60 12.67
C SER A 7 17.74 -3.28 11.55
N SER A 8 16.47 -3.03 11.89
CA SER A 8 15.42 -2.77 10.90
C SER A 8 15.55 -1.40 10.24
N LEU A 9 15.97 -0.37 10.98
CA LEU A 9 16.05 0.99 10.47
C LEU A 9 17.04 1.13 9.29
N PRO A 10 18.30 0.65 9.37
CA PRO A 10 19.20 0.67 8.23
C PRO A 10 18.66 -0.12 7.02
N VAL A 11 18.03 -1.27 7.27
CA VAL A 11 17.43 -2.10 6.22
C VAL A 11 16.30 -1.34 5.52
N TYR A 12 15.42 -0.69 6.25
CA TYR A 12 14.34 0.12 5.68
C TYR A 12 14.89 1.29 4.86
N VAL A 13 15.89 2.00 5.38
CA VAL A 13 16.50 3.13 4.66
C VAL A 13 17.10 2.65 3.33
N ILE A 14 17.89 1.59 3.32
CA ILE A 14 18.49 1.04 2.10
C ILE A 14 17.41 0.52 1.15
N PHE A 15 16.45 -0.25 1.67
CA PHE A 15 15.36 -0.83 0.86
C PHE A 15 14.51 0.24 0.19
N PHE A 16 14.04 1.23 0.93
CA PHE A 16 13.20 2.30 0.38
C PHE A 16 13.99 3.24 -0.54
N ALA A 17 15.27 3.50 -0.24
CA ALA A 17 16.13 4.27 -1.14
C ALA A 17 16.35 3.53 -2.48
N LEU A 18 16.69 2.25 -2.45
CA LEU A 18 16.86 1.44 -3.66
C LEU A 18 15.55 1.27 -4.43
N THR A 19 14.44 1.05 -3.73
CA THR A 19 13.11 0.95 -4.34
C THR A 19 12.74 2.26 -5.03
N GLY A 20 12.99 3.41 -4.39
CA GLY A 20 12.76 4.72 -4.98
C GLY A 20 13.67 5.00 -6.17
N ALA A 21 14.93 4.59 -6.11
CA ALA A 21 15.89 4.73 -7.21
C ALA A 21 15.59 3.80 -8.40
N ALA A 22 15.01 2.63 -8.14
CA ALA A 22 14.57 1.69 -9.17
C ALA A 22 13.24 2.08 -9.82
N LEU A 23 12.62 3.18 -9.37
CA LEU A 23 11.34 3.64 -9.88
C LEU A 23 11.50 4.31 -11.25
N ASP A 24 10.91 3.70 -12.27
CA ASP A 24 10.91 4.24 -13.63
C ASP A 24 9.85 5.35 -13.75
N LEU A 25 10.30 6.60 -13.58
CA LEU A 25 9.44 7.79 -13.66
C LEU A 25 8.87 8.04 -15.05
N GLU A 26 9.59 7.63 -16.10
CA GLU A 26 9.15 7.81 -17.47
C GLU A 26 8.02 6.83 -17.79
N ALA A 27 8.17 5.58 -17.37
CA ALA A 27 7.13 4.59 -17.51
C ALA A 27 5.91 4.93 -16.63
N LEU A 28 6.10 5.47 -15.42
CA LEU A 28 5.02 6.03 -14.60
C LEU A 28 4.26 7.13 -15.35
N LYS A 29 4.97 8.07 -16.00
CA LYS A 29 4.36 9.15 -16.78
C LYS A 29 3.57 8.63 -17.98
N GLN A 30 3.93 7.48 -18.54
CA GLN A 30 3.16 6.85 -19.61
C GLN A 30 1.95 6.08 -19.08
N THR A 31 2.04 5.41 -17.93
CA THR A 31 1.00 4.48 -17.43
C THR A 31 0.15 5.03 -16.27
N TRP A 32 0.32 6.29 -15.87
CA TRP A 32 -0.33 6.85 -14.67
C TRP A 32 -1.87 6.75 -14.68
N HIS A 33 -2.50 6.86 -15.84
CA HIS A 33 -3.95 6.75 -15.98
C HIS A 33 -4.45 5.33 -15.66
N LEU A 34 -3.77 4.29 -16.16
CA LEU A 34 -4.05 2.90 -15.81
C LEU A 34 -3.76 2.63 -14.33
N ALA A 35 -2.67 3.18 -13.80
CA ALA A 35 -2.34 3.05 -12.39
C ALA A 35 -3.43 3.66 -11.49
N LEU A 36 -3.93 4.86 -11.81
CA LEU A 36 -5.03 5.49 -11.07
C LEU A 36 -6.33 4.69 -11.15
N MET A 37 -6.66 4.13 -12.33
CA MET A 37 -7.83 3.28 -12.49
C MET A 37 -7.73 2.02 -11.61
N LEU A 38 -6.57 1.37 -11.57
CA LEU A 38 -6.32 0.21 -10.72
C LEU A 38 -6.35 0.56 -9.23
N VAL A 39 -5.76 1.69 -8.84
CA VAL A 39 -5.83 2.19 -7.46
C VAL A 39 -7.29 2.42 -7.06
N GLY A 40 -8.07 3.10 -7.89
CA GLY A 40 -9.49 3.38 -7.63
C GLY A 40 -10.32 2.10 -7.50
N LEU A 41 -10.15 1.16 -8.42
CA LEU A 41 -10.81 -0.14 -8.35
C LEU A 41 -10.43 -0.88 -7.06
N ARG A 42 -9.14 -0.92 -6.73
CA ARG A 42 -8.65 -1.57 -5.50
C ARG A 42 -9.25 -0.94 -4.25
N ILE A 43 -9.28 0.40 -4.17
CA ILE A 43 -9.88 1.11 -3.03
C ILE A 43 -11.37 0.76 -2.90
N ALA A 44 -12.11 0.73 -4.01
CA ALA A 44 -13.52 0.34 -4.01
C ALA A 44 -13.72 -1.09 -3.49
N MET A 45 -12.88 -2.03 -3.93
CA MET A 45 -12.93 -3.42 -3.48
C MET A 45 -12.57 -3.57 -2.00
N ILE A 46 -11.58 -2.83 -1.51
CA ILE A 46 -11.22 -2.80 -0.08
C ILE A 46 -12.39 -2.23 0.74
N TRP A 47 -12.99 -1.14 0.29
CA TRP A 47 -14.13 -0.52 0.95
C TRP A 47 -15.31 -1.50 1.03
N LEU A 48 -15.66 -2.15 -0.07
CA LEU A 48 -16.72 -3.17 -0.10
C LEU A 48 -16.39 -4.33 0.83
N GLY A 49 -15.19 -4.88 0.74
CA GLY A 49 -14.77 -6.04 1.52
C GLY A 49 -14.74 -5.78 3.02
N THR A 50 -14.17 -4.65 3.44
CA THR A 50 -14.12 -4.28 4.86
C THR A 50 -15.48 -3.87 5.41
N PHE A 51 -16.31 -3.17 4.63
CA PHE A 51 -17.65 -2.79 5.05
C PHE A 51 -18.54 -4.02 5.28
N TRP A 52 -18.62 -4.92 4.30
CA TRP A 52 -19.45 -6.12 4.42
C TRP A 52 -18.85 -7.13 5.40
N GLY A 53 -17.53 -7.30 5.40
CA GLY A 53 -16.83 -8.18 6.34
C GLY A 53 -17.01 -7.77 7.79
N GLY A 54 -16.86 -6.48 8.11
CA GLY A 54 -17.09 -5.98 9.46
C GLY A 54 -18.56 -6.01 9.86
N LYS A 55 -19.47 -5.65 8.94
CA LYS A 55 -20.92 -5.72 9.20
C LYS A 55 -21.40 -7.15 9.49
N LEU A 56 -20.92 -8.14 8.73
CA LEU A 56 -21.30 -9.54 8.93
C LEU A 56 -20.68 -10.14 10.20
N SER A 57 -19.49 -9.67 10.59
CA SER A 57 -18.82 -10.06 11.83
C SER A 57 -19.42 -9.43 13.09
N GLY A 58 -20.35 -8.47 12.93
CA GLY A 58 -20.97 -7.76 14.05
C GLY A 58 -20.11 -6.62 14.63
N ASP A 59 -19.14 -6.11 13.88
CA ASP A 59 -18.29 -5.00 14.32
C ASP A 59 -19.12 -3.73 14.53
N PRO A 60 -18.74 -2.86 15.48
CA PRO A 60 -19.42 -1.57 15.65
C PRO A 60 -19.34 -0.73 14.36
N PRO A 61 -20.40 0.05 14.03
CA PRO A 61 -20.43 0.90 12.84
C PRO A 61 -19.27 1.86 12.67
N LEU A 62 -18.65 2.28 13.78
CA LEU A 62 -17.48 3.13 13.74
C LEU A 62 -16.29 2.46 13.04
N PHE A 63 -16.06 1.16 13.28
CA PHE A 63 -14.91 0.45 12.73
C PHE A 63 -15.15 0.09 11.27
N TYR A 64 -16.19 -0.68 10.93
CA TYR A 64 -16.37 -1.17 9.56
C TYR A 64 -16.60 -0.04 8.52
N ARG A 65 -17.03 1.16 8.95
CA ARG A 65 -17.14 2.34 8.06
C ARG A 65 -15.81 3.04 7.80
N ASN A 66 -14.79 2.83 8.64
CA ASN A 66 -13.50 3.54 8.58
C ASN A 66 -12.30 2.63 8.31
N SER A 67 -12.37 1.33 8.61
CA SER A 67 -11.23 0.39 8.51
C SER A 67 -10.61 0.32 7.12
N TRP A 68 -11.38 0.53 6.04
CA TRP A 68 -10.87 0.51 4.67
C TRP A 68 -9.71 1.49 4.42
N LEU A 69 -9.72 2.65 5.10
CA LEU A 69 -8.67 3.65 5.02
C LEU A 69 -7.32 3.12 5.49
N ALA A 70 -7.33 2.15 6.40
CA ALA A 70 -6.12 1.56 6.96
C ALA A 70 -5.42 0.57 6.01
N PHE A 71 -6.12 0.07 4.98
CA PHE A 71 -5.63 -0.96 4.05
C PHE A 71 -5.15 -0.43 2.70
N ILE A 72 -5.18 0.89 2.49
CA ILE A 72 -4.77 1.52 1.22
C ILE A 72 -3.28 1.29 0.96
N THR A 73 -2.46 1.44 2.00
CA THR A 73 -1.00 1.36 1.94
C THR A 73 -0.51 0.01 1.37
N GLN A 74 0.53 0.05 0.53
CA GLN A 74 1.19 -1.15 -0.02
C GLN A 74 2.71 -0.98 0.11
N ALA A 75 3.41 -2.04 0.50
CA ALA A 75 4.83 -1.97 0.79
C ALA A 75 5.61 -3.17 0.18
N GLY A 76 6.69 -3.57 0.85
CA GLY A 76 7.71 -4.47 0.32
C GLY A 76 7.23 -5.84 -0.16
N VAL A 77 6.13 -6.38 0.39
CA VAL A 77 5.58 -7.66 -0.08
C VAL A 77 5.16 -7.58 -1.55
N SER A 78 4.54 -6.47 -1.97
CA SER A 78 4.11 -6.29 -3.36
C SER A 78 5.31 -6.17 -4.32
N LEU A 79 6.37 -5.49 -3.89
CA LEU A 79 7.63 -5.38 -4.65
C LEU A 79 8.34 -6.74 -4.76
N GLY A 80 8.39 -7.50 -3.68
CA GLY A 80 8.97 -8.85 -3.67
C GLY A 80 8.23 -9.80 -4.61
N LEU A 81 6.89 -9.80 -4.58
CA LEU A 81 6.07 -10.58 -5.51
C LEU A 81 6.27 -10.13 -6.96
N THR A 82 6.39 -8.83 -7.18
CA THR A 82 6.67 -8.27 -8.51
C THR A 82 8.01 -8.74 -9.05
N ALA A 83 9.07 -8.77 -8.21
CA ALA A 83 10.37 -9.30 -8.61
C ALA A 83 10.31 -10.79 -8.99
N ILE A 84 9.48 -11.58 -8.31
CA ILE A 84 9.23 -12.98 -8.67
C ILE A 84 8.55 -13.07 -10.04
N VAL A 85 7.54 -12.22 -10.32
CA VAL A 85 6.85 -12.17 -11.61
C VAL A 85 7.81 -11.80 -12.75
N VAL A 86 8.65 -10.77 -12.56
CA VAL A 86 9.68 -10.37 -13.53
C VAL A 86 10.61 -11.54 -13.86
N LYS A 87 11.08 -12.25 -12.84
CA LYS A 87 11.98 -13.41 -13.03
C LYS A 87 11.27 -14.59 -13.71
N ARG A 88 9.99 -14.81 -13.41
CA ARG A 88 9.23 -15.96 -13.94
C ARG A 88 8.72 -15.73 -15.35
N PHE A 89 8.43 -14.48 -15.71
CA PHE A 89 7.84 -14.10 -16.99
C PHE A 89 8.65 -12.97 -17.65
N PRO A 90 9.83 -13.26 -18.24
CA PRO A 90 10.72 -12.23 -18.76
C PRO A 90 10.11 -11.38 -19.90
N GLU A 91 9.16 -11.94 -20.67
CA GLU A 91 8.57 -11.27 -21.83
C GLU A 91 7.66 -10.08 -21.46
N TRP A 92 6.92 -10.17 -20.35
CA TRP A 92 5.94 -9.16 -19.95
C TRP A 92 6.07 -8.70 -18.50
N GLY A 93 6.88 -9.40 -17.69
CA GLY A 93 7.00 -9.14 -16.26
C GLY A 93 7.58 -7.77 -15.95
N THR A 94 8.45 -7.22 -16.82
CA THR A 94 8.96 -5.85 -16.71
C THR A 94 7.85 -4.82 -16.88
N THR A 95 7.01 -4.96 -17.90
CA THR A 95 5.83 -4.11 -18.11
C THR A 95 4.84 -4.20 -16.94
N PHE A 96 4.62 -5.40 -16.41
CA PHE A 96 3.82 -5.59 -15.19
C PHE A 96 4.44 -4.87 -13.99
N ALA A 97 5.76 -5.00 -13.81
CA ALA A 97 6.47 -4.36 -12.70
C ALA A 97 6.36 -2.84 -12.75
N THR A 98 6.51 -2.24 -13.92
CA THR A 98 6.27 -0.81 -14.14
C THR A 98 4.90 -0.38 -13.62
N LEU A 99 3.84 -1.10 -14.02
CA LEU A 99 2.48 -0.76 -13.62
C LEU A 99 2.25 -0.93 -12.10
N VAL A 100 2.78 -2.00 -11.52
CA VAL A 100 2.65 -2.26 -10.09
C VAL A 100 3.43 -1.24 -9.27
N VAL A 101 4.65 -0.88 -9.67
CA VAL A 101 5.46 0.15 -9.03
C VAL A 101 4.74 1.51 -9.09
N ALA A 102 4.09 1.83 -10.21
CA ALA A 102 3.27 3.03 -10.33
C ALA A 102 2.09 3.05 -9.34
N VAL A 103 1.37 1.94 -9.20
CA VAL A 103 0.29 1.78 -8.21
C VAL A 103 0.82 1.93 -6.78
N ILE A 104 1.96 1.30 -6.47
CA ILE A 104 2.61 1.39 -5.15
C ILE A 104 3.00 2.83 -4.84
N ALA A 105 3.57 3.56 -5.80
CA ALA A 105 3.95 4.95 -5.62
C ALA A 105 2.76 5.81 -5.19
N VAL A 106 1.64 5.72 -5.91
CA VAL A 106 0.40 6.45 -5.58
C VAL A 106 -0.10 6.08 -4.17
N ASN A 107 -0.14 4.78 -3.85
CA ASN A 107 -0.63 4.30 -2.56
C ASN A 107 0.30 4.69 -1.40
N GLN A 108 1.59 4.88 -1.62
CA GLN A 108 2.52 5.33 -0.58
C GLN A 108 2.37 6.81 -0.21
N PHE A 109 1.92 7.66 -1.15
CA PHE A 109 1.59 9.05 -0.82
C PHE A 109 0.26 9.16 -0.04
N ILE A 110 -0.76 8.39 -0.45
CA ILE A 110 -2.11 8.49 0.12
C ILE A 110 -2.25 7.67 1.40
N GLY A 111 -1.59 6.50 1.46
CA GLY A 111 -1.74 5.50 2.51
C GLY A 111 -1.51 6.03 3.93
N PRO A 112 -0.37 6.68 4.24
CA PRO A 112 -0.11 7.22 5.58
C PRO A 112 -1.13 8.28 6.02
N ILE A 113 -1.59 9.13 5.09
CA ILE A 113 -2.61 10.16 5.36
C ILE A 113 -3.95 9.49 5.68
N ALA A 114 -4.35 8.50 4.87
CA ALA A 114 -5.58 7.74 5.07
C ALA A 114 -5.54 6.93 6.37
N PHE A 115 -4.42 6.26 6.67
CA PHE A 115 -4.22 5.50 7.89
C PHE A 115 -4.32 6.39 9.14
N LYS A 116 -3.65 7.55 9.14
CA LYS A 116 -3.77 8.54 10.22
C LYS A 116 -5.21 9.04 10.38
N ALA A 117 -5.90 9.30 9.28
CA ALA A 117 -7.31 9.69 9.31
C ALA A 117 -8.20 8.57 9.89
N ALA A 118 -7.92 7.30 9.57
CA ALA A 118 -8.63 6.16 10.13
C ALA A 118 -8.50 6.13 11.66
N LEU A 119 -7.27 6.15 12.18
CA LEU A 119 -6.98 6.17 13.61
C LEU A 119 -7.65 7.36 14.33
N THR A 120 -7.59 8.53 13.71
CA THR A 120 -8.20 9.75 14.28
C THR A 120 -9.72 9.62 14.36
N ARG A 121 -10.36 9.05 13.33
CA ARG A 121 -11.82 8.88 13.28
C ARG A 121 -12.34 7.85 14.27
N VAL A 122 -11.57 6.80 14.54
CA VAL A 122 -11.95 5.76 15.52
C VAL A 122 -11.53 6.10 16.95
N GLY A 123 -10.79 7.20 17.15
CA GLY A 123 -10.34 7.66 18.46
C GLY A 123 -9.04 7.04 18.96
N GLU A 124 -8.35 6.23 18.15
CA GLU A 124 -7.12 5.50 18.51
C GLU A 124 -5.82 6.27 18.19
N ALA A 125 -5.93 7.53 17.74
CA ALA A 125 -4.75 8.35 17.43
C ALA A 125 -4.08 8.99 18.67
N ARG A 126 -4.72 8.95 19.85
CA ARG A 126 -4.14 9.51 21.08
C ARG A 126 -3.35 8.42 21.81
N LEU A 127 -2.07 8.66 22.02
CA LEU A 127 -1.35 8.05 23.13
C LEU A 127 -1.86 8.74 24.40
N GLU A 128 -2.31 7.97 25.39
CA GLU A 128 -2.48 8.49 26.74
C GLU A 128 -1.13 9.11 27.17
N GLU A 129 -1.18 10.32 27.74
CA GLU A 129 -0.03 11.07 28.26
C GLU A 129 0.66 10.34 29.42
#